data_AF-A0A522FGR7-F1
#
_entry.id   AF-A0A522FGR7-F1
#
_cell.length_a   1.000
_cell.length_b   1.000
_cell.length_c   1.000
_cell.angle_alpha   90.00
_cell.angle_beta   90.00
_cell.angle_gamma   90.00
#
_symmetry.space_group_name_H-M   'P 1'
#
loop_
_entity.id
_entity.type
_entity.pdbx_description
1 polymer ?
#
loop_
_entity_poly.entity_id
_entity_poly.type
_entity_poly.pdbx_seq_one_letter_code
_entity_poly.pdbx_strand_id
1 'polypeptide(L)'
;MISAPKIKLPFGLNENNMIAHIADVESGEKCNCICIECKSPLIAVKGRIKEHHFRHKNVNECEGGLESAIHLAAKQEIMKRKQVTLSQCVSSASATDSRGIKHTEYKTIIQDKQIISFDDVQEEKVLHEMKADILASKGNTQLIIEIFFRHKVEEEKIKKIKKANISAIEINLSDLSPEDVKDMETFWSRINNPMCVQWLHNVKAHNSVSELVNQLEAKIKKLETEYVYEEIRKQKKEQKEKSHLLLALEDLRVLRSKQHTMRLNQEAEMHPAWKLHSKYLQLSFNTLPGFLNLEVPDGDWIFGCDRRIWQTAFYSSFIQKNGKPFCIRRVDEWLNSKAKCEVPLTAKIVGIYGRLYSELVPSDVSINLPSTWRTLQIYFKHLSELGMLEFSPNEGGWSHDSWFRIISKTPSPVQITQ
;
A
#
# COMPACT_ATOMS: atom_id res chain seq x y z
N MET A 1 16.24 15.27 32.29
CA MET A 1 14.95 15.98 32.21
C MET A 1 15.10 17.27 32.99
N ILE A 2 15.22 18.40 32.30
CA ILE A 2 15.27 19.71 32.97
C ILE A 2 13.86 19.93 33.50
N SER A 3 13.69 19.94 34.83
CA SER A 3 12.43 20.31 35.47
C SER A 3 11.95 21.62 34.86
N ALA A 4 10.74 21.63 34.30
CA ALA A 4 10.12 22.87 33.84
C ALA A 4 10.19 23.90 34.99
N PRO A 5 10.51 25.17 34.70
CA PRO A 5 10.60 26.20 35.73
C PRO A 5 9.26 26.29 36.47
N LYS A 6 9.31 26.05 37.79
CA LYS A 6 8.12 26.01 38.65
C LYS A 6 7.54 27.42 38.74
N ILE A 7 6.41 27.68 38.09
CA ILE A 7 5.73 28.98 38.17
C ILE A 7 5.40 29.32 39.62
N LYS A 8 5.52 30.60 39.97
CA LYS A 8 5.05 31.14 41.25
C LYS A 8 3.62 31.65 41.12
N LEU A 9 3.00 31.93 42.27
CA LEU A 9 1.62 32.39 42.38
C LEU A 9 1.40 33.72 41.62
N PRO A 10 0.74 33.73 40.45
CA PRO A 10 0.60 34.93 39.63
C PRO A 10 -0.70 35.70 39.90
N PHE A 11 -1.69 35.04 40.54
CA PHE A 11 -3.03 35.57 40.76
C PHE A 11 -3.39 35.57 42.25
N GLY A 12 -4.20 36.56 42.63
CA GLY A 12 -4.86 36.65 43.94
C GLY A 12 -6.25 37.26 43.79
N LEU A 13 -7.01 37.35 44.88
CA LEU A 13 -8.30 38.05 44.90
C LEU A 13 -8.10 39.47 45.40
N ASN A 14 -8.66 40.45 44.69
CA ASN A 14 -8.72 41.83 45.17
C ASN A 14 -9.88 42.01 46.19
N GLU A 15 -10.05 43.25 46.66
CA GLU A 15 -11.09 43.65 47.63
C GLU A 15 -12.53 43.34 47.17
N ASN A 16 -12.76 43.23 45.86
CA ASN A 16 -14.05 42.90 45.27
C ASN A 16 -14.25 41.40 45.03
N ASN A 17 -13.36 40.53 45.56
CA ASN A 17 -13.31 39.10 45.28
C ASN A 17 -13.17 38.75 43.78
N MET A 18 -12.57 39.65 43.00
CA MET A 18 -12.24 39.42 41.59
C MET A 18 -10.78 39.01 41.46
N ILE A 19 -10.46 38.19 40.45
CA ILE A 19 -9.08 37.85 40.15
C ILE A 19 -8.29 39.11 39.77
N ALA A 20 -7.15 39.27 40.41
CA ALA A 20 -6.15 40.27 40.11
C ALA A 20 -4.83 39.56 39.75
N HIS A 21 -4.22 40.00 38.66
CA HIS A 21 -2.91 39.52 38.24
C HIS A 21 -1.80 40.35 38.89
N ILE A 22 -0.66 39.72 39.19
CA ILE A 22 0.46 40.38 39.89
C ILE A 22 1.00 41.60 39.14
N ALA A 23 0.91 41.65 37.80
CA ALA A 23 1.33 42.81 37.03
C ALA A 23 0.47 44.06 37.33
N ASP A 24 -0.82 43.88 37.63
CA ASP A 24 -1.82 44.95 37.64
C ASP A 24 -2.05 45.57 39.03
N VAL A 25 -1.46 45.00 40.08
CA VAL A 25 -1.64 45.47 41.46
C VAL A 25 -0.49 46.36 41.94
N GLU A 26 -0.67 47.11 43.04
CA GLU A 26 0.45 47.82 43.66
C GLU A 26 1.51 46.86 44.23
N SER A 27 2.78 47.29 44.30
CA SER A 27 3.84 46.48 44.89
C SER A 27 3.74 46.44 46.42
N GLY A 28 4.13 45.30 47.01
CA GLY A 28 4.15 45.10 48.46
C GLY A 28 2.78 44.81 49.06
N GLU A 29 2.58 45.22 50.30
CA GLU A 29 1.34 44.96 51.06
C GLU A 29 0.15 45.81 50.57
N LYS A 30 0.42 46.90 49.85
CA LYS A 30 -0.60 47.78 49.27
C LYS A 30 -1.41 47.14 48.14
N CYS A 31 -1.06 45.92 47.71
CA CYS A 31 -1.86 45.20 46.73
C CYS A 31 -3.25 44.82 47.25
N ASN A 32 -3.45 44.78 48.57
CA ASN A 32 -4.70 44.39 49.23
C ASN A 32 -5.30 43.08 48.70
N CYS A 33 -4.44 42.18 48.22
CA CYS A 33 -4.85 40.89 47.66
C CYS A 33 -4.84 39.81 48.73
N ILE A 34 -5.75 38.83 48.59
CA ILE A 34 -5.80 37.63 49.45
C ILE A 34 -5.62 36.35 48.62
N CYS A 35 -5.12 35.31 49.26
CA CYS A 35 -5.02 33.99 48.64
C CYS A 35 -6.40 33.37 48.43
N ILE A 36 -6.57 32.71 47.29
CA ILE A 36 -7.84 32.07 46.89
C ILE A 36 -8.13 30.86 47.77
N GLU A 37 -7.08 30.16 48.20
CA GLU A 37 -7.19 28.93 49.00
C GLU A 37 -7.23 29.24 50.51
N CYS A 38 -6.12 29.70 51.09
CA CYS A 38 -6.01 29.88 52.54
C CYS A 38 -6.57 31.21 53.05
N LYS A 39 -7.10 32.07 52.16
CA LYS A 39 -7.66 33.42 52.46
C LYS A 39 -6.70 34.39 53.16
N SER A 40 -5.42 34.03 53.31
CA SER A 40 -4.43 34.88 53.97
C SER A 40 -4.00 36.05 53.07
N PRO A 41 -3.65 37.22 53.65
CA PRO A 41 -3.12 38.35 52.89
C PRO A 41 -1.87 37.99 52.09
N LEU A 42 -1.80 38.53 50.87
CA LEU A 42 -0.68 38.39 49.96
C LEU A 42 0.17 39.67 49.93
N ILE A 43 1.44 39.51 49.58
CA ILE A 43 2.41 40.57 49.32
C ILE A 43 2.78 40.47 47.85
N ALA A 44 2.58 41.54 47.08
CA ALA A 44 2.99 41.61 45.69
C ALA A 44 4.51 41.82 45.60
N VAL A 45 5.25 40.77 45.23
CA VAL A 45 6.70 40.83 45.04
C VAL A 45 7.00 41.11 43.58
N LYS A 46 7.34 42.37 43.28
CA LYS A 46 7.76 42.82 41.94
C LYS A 46 9.27 43.04 41.90
N GLY A 47 9.92 42.57 40.85
CA GLY A 47 11.38 42.59 40.74
C GLY A 47 11.82 42.75 39.30
N ARG A 48 12.97 43.42 39.09
CA ARG A 48 13.56 43.60 37.76
C ARG A 48 14.25 42.34 37.22
N ILE A 49 14.59 41.40 38.11
CA ILE A 49 15.37 40.18 37.81
C ILE A 49 14.58 38.90 38.13
N LYS A 50 13.79 38.90 39.22
CA LYS A 50 12.95 37.76 39.61
C LYS A 50 11.53 37.98 39.10
N GLU A 51 10.88 36.89 38.70
CA GLU A 51 9.47 36.90 38.27
C GLU A 51 8.55 37.57 39.31
N HIS A 52 7.60 38.34 38.79
CA HIS A 52 6.55 38.93 39.61
C HIS A 52 5.69 37.80 40.20
N HIS A 53 5.50 37.79 41.51
CA HIS A 53 4.63 36.82 42.16
C HIS A 53 4.02 37.36 43.45
N PHE A 54 2.93 36.74 43.86
CA PHE A 54 2.40 36.90 45.21
C PHE A 54 3.11 35.98 46.19
N ARG A 55 3.41 36.52 47.36
CA ARG A 55 3.93 35.77 48.51
C ARG A 55 2.95 35.89 49.68
N HIS A 56 2.67 34.80 50.37
CA HIS A 56 1.86 34.83 51.58
C HIS A 56 2.56 35.62 52.69
N LYS A 57 1.82 36.46 53.40
CA LYS A 57 2.36 37.26 54.51
C LYS A 57 2.63 36.41 55.75
N ASN A 58 1.66 35.58 56.14
CA ASN A 58 1.65 34.87 57.43
C ASN A 58 1.68 33.33 57.29
N VAL A 59 1.73 32.80 56.07
CA VAL A 59 1.65 31.36 55.79
C VAL A 59 2.92 30.93 55.06
N ASN A 60 3.62 29.95 55.62
CA ASN A 60 4.87 29.45 55.03
C ASN A 60 4.62 28.50 53.85
N GLU A 61 3.59 27.66 53.95
CA GLU A 61 3.19 26.73 52.89
C GLU A 61 1.67 26.75 52.72
N CYS A 62 1.23 27.05 51.49
CA CYS A 62 -0.17 26.96 51.08
C CYS A 62 -0.24 25.89 49.99
N GLU A 63 -0.53 24.66 50.40
CA GLU A 63 -0.84 23.59 49.47
C GLU A 63 -2.12 23.95 48.68
N GLY A 64 -2.16 23.64 47.38
CA GLY A 64 -3.29 23.98 46.51
C GLY A 64 -3.39 25.44 46.07
N GLY A 65 -2.79 26.41 46.77
CA GLY A 65 -2.96 27.85 46.48
C GLY A 65 -2.69 28.28 45.04
N LEU A 66 -1.64 27.71 44.41
CA LEU A 66 -1.36 27.94 42.99
C LEU A 66 -2.40 27.30 42.07
N GLU A 67 -2.83 26.07 42.35
CA GLU A 67 -3.81 25.34 41.53
C GLU A 67 -5.17 26.05 41.56
N SER A 68 -5.67 26.37 42.75
CA SER A 68 -6.91 27.14 42.93
C SER A 68 -6.84 28.51 42.24
N ALA A 69 -5.66 29.14 42.22
CA ALA A 69 -5.45 30.40 41.54
C ALA A 69 -5.51 30.28 40.00
N ILE A 70 -4.83 29.29 39.43
CA ILE A 70 -4.86 29.04 37.98
C ILE A 70 -6.29 28.66 37.53
N HIS A 71 -6.96 27.76 38.25
CA HIS A 71 -8.34 27.36 37.92
C HIS A 71 -9.28 28.57 37.95
N LEU A 72 -9.26 29.35 39.03
CA LEU A 72 -10.17 30.49 39.16
C LEU A 72 -9.90 31.57 38.10
N ALA A 73 -8.64 31.87 37.81
CA ALA A 73 -8.27 32.83 36.76
C ALA A 73 -8.75 32.36 35.37
N ALA A 74 -8.58 31.07 35.04
CA ALA A 74 -9.04 30.53 33.77
C ALA A 74 -10.56 30.53 33.64
N LYS A 75 -11.28 30.15 34.71
CA LYS A 75 -12.76 30.22 34.76
C LYS A 75 -13.25 31.64 34.50
N GLN A 76 -12.70 32.62 35.21
CA GLN A 76 -13.12 34.02 35.05
C GLN A 76 -12.82 34.59 33.67
N GLU A 77 -11.67 34.28 33.04
CA GLU A 77 -11.38 34.73 31.69
C GLU A 77 -12.32 34.12 30.64
N ILE A 78 -12.65 32.84 30.75
CA ILE A 78 -13.63 32.18 29.87
C ILE A 78 -15.02 32.79 30.06
N MET A 79 -15.44 33.04 31.30
CA MET A 79 -16.72 33.71 31.61
C MET A 79 -16.78 35.14 31.05
N LYS A 80 -15.70 35.90 31.19
CA LYS A 80 -15.57 37.27 30.70
C LYS A 80 -15.65 37.34 29.18
N ARG A 81 -14.92 36.47 28.48
CA ARG A 81 -14.84 36.48 27.01
C ARG A 81 -15.96 35.71 26.33
N LYS A 82 -16.64 34.80 27.06
CA LYS A 82 -17.72 33.94 26.57
C LYS A 82 -17.39 33.21 25.26
N GLN A 83 -16.14 32.78 25.11
CA GLN A 83 -15.71 32.05 23.93
C GLN A 83 -14.56 31.10 24.27
N VAL A 84 -14.31 30.12 23.41
CA VAL A 84 -13.08 29.31 23.39
C VAL A 84 -12.77 28.88 21.96
N THR A 85 -11.52 28.52 21.71
CA THR A 85 -11.07 27.91 20.45
C THR A 85 -10.98 26.40 20.64
N LEU A 86 -11.76 25.66 19.86
CA LEU A 86 -11.83 24.21 19.96
C LEU A 86 -10.69 23.57 19.17
N SER A 87 -10.21 22.42 19.67
CA SER A 87 -9.35 21.52 18.90
C SER A 87 -10.14 20.75 17.85
N GLN A 88 -9.44 20.30 16.82
CA GLN A 88 -10.00 19.44 15.79
C GLN A 88 -10.64 18.19 16.42
N CYS A 89 -11.83 17.84 15.97
CA CYS A 89 -12.50 16.60 16.35
C CYS A 89 -12.79 15.78 15.10
N VAL A 90 -12.22 14.58 15.03
CA VAL A 90 -12.43 13.63 13.92
C VAL A 90 -13.06 12.37 14.49
N SER A 91 -14.18 11.95 13.91
CA SER A 91 -14.75 10.64 14.15
C SER A 91 -14.19 9.67 13.11
N SER A 92 -13.94 8.42 13.52
CA SER A 92 -13.41 7.40 12.61
C SER A 92 -13.97 6.02 12.93
N ALA A 93 -14.20 5.20 11.91
CA ALA A 93 -14.51 3.78 12.05
C ALA A 93 -13.49 2.96 11.25
N SER A 94 -13.13 1.78 11.74
CA SER A 94 -12.21 0.87 11.06
C SER A 94 -12.72 -0.56 11.09
N ALA A 95 -12.46 -1.30 10.01
CA ALA A 95 -12.80 -2.69 9.84
C ALA A 95 -11.81 -3.34 8.86
N THR A 96 -11.72 -4.66 8.90
CA THR A 96 -10.79 -5.43 8.08
C THR A 96 -11.58 -6.32 7.13
N ASP A 97 -11.15 -6.42 5.88
CA ASP A 97 -11.75 -7.33 4.90
C ASP A 97 -11.22 -8.78 5.07
N SER A 98 -11.77 -9.72 4.29
CA SER A 98 -11.40 -11.14 4.32
C SER A 98 -9.95 -11.42 3.90
N ARG A 99 -9.29 -10.45 3.23
CA ARG A 99 -7.89 -10.52 2.82
C ARG A 99 -6.93 -9.93 3.87
N GLY A 100 -7.46 -9.46 5.01
CA GLY A 100 -6.67 -8.87 6.08
C GLY A 100 -6.32 -7.39 5.86
N ILE A 101 -6.93 -6.72 4.88
CA ILE A 101 -6.67 -5.30 4.59
C ILE A 101 -7.56 -4.44 5.50
N LYS A 102 -6.93 -3.53 6.25
CA LYS A 102 -7.63 -2.58 7.13
C LYS A 102 -8.16 -1.39 6.32
N HIS A 103 -9.44 -1.11 6.47
CA HIS A 103 -10.13 0.05 5.89
C HIS A 103 -10.56 0.98 7.01
N THR A 104 -10.39 2.30 6.81
CA THR A 104 -10.78 3.31 7.78
C THR A 104 -11.53 4.45 7.07
N GLU A 105 -12.65 4.85 7.64
CA GLU A 105 -13.42 6.03 7.22
C GLU A 105 -13.35 7.11 8.30
N TYR A 106 -13.32 8.37 7.87
CA TYR A 106 -13.16 9.52 8.74
C TYR A 106 -14.24 10.57 8.47
N LYS A 107 -14.68 11.27 9.52
CA LYS A 107 -15.56 12.44 9.43
C LYS A 107 -15.04 13.55 10.33
N THR A 108 -14.68 14.69 9.75
CA THR A 108 -14.31 15.88 10.52
C THR A 108 -15.57 16.50 11.10
N ILE A 109 -15.64 16.56 12.43
CA ILE A 109 -16.78 17.09 13.19
C ILE A 109 -16.55 18.55 13.56
N ILE A 110 -15.32 18.87 13.95
CA ILE A 110 -14.86 20.21 14.30
C ILE A 110 -13.58 20.46 13.52
N GLN A 111 -13.55 21.58 12.79
CA GLN A 111 -12.35 22.01 12.07
C GLN A 111 -11.28 22.49 13.05
N ASP A 112 -10.02 22.45 12.66
CA ASP A 112 -8.95 22.97 13.50
C ASP A 112 -9.14 24.48 13.75
N LYS A 113 -8.84 24.92 14.98
CA LYS A 113 -8.93 26.33 15.43
C LYS A 113 -10.33 26.96 15.31
N GLN A 114 -11.38 26.16 15.42
CA GLN A 114 -12.75 26.68 15.36
C GLN A 114 -13.10 27.45 16.64
N ILE A 115 -13.35 28.75 16.53
CA ILE A 115 -13.80 29.60 17.64
C ILE A 115 -15.31 29.39 17.85
N ILE A 116 -15.71 29.18 19.10
CA ILE A 116 -17.11 29.14 19.52
C ILE A 116 -17.38 30.23 20.56
N SER A 117 -18.39 31.05 20.32
CA SER A 117 -18.98 31.98 21.29
C SER A 117 -20.20 31.37 21.99
N PHE A 118 -20.43 31.76 23.25
CA PHE A 118 -21.49 31.27 24.12
C PHE A 118 -22.45 32.40 24.52
N ASP A 119 -23.72 32.04 24.71
CA ASP A 119 -24.75 32.96 25.20
C ASP A 119 -24.63 33.13 26.72
N ASP A 120 -24.41 32.00 27.40
CA ASP A 120 -24.28 31.91 28.86
C ASP A 120 -23.09 31.03 29.27
N VAL A 121 -22.41 31.42 30.35
CA VAL A 121 -21.26 30.69 30.90
C VAL A 121 -21.36 30.73 32.42
N GLN A 122 -21.46 29.57 33.05
CA GLN A 122 -21.58 29.41 34.50
C GLN A 122 -20.39 28.61 35.04
N GLU A 123 -19.78 29.05 36.13
CA GLU A 123 -18.77 28.25 36.83
C GLU A 123 -19.37 27.32 37.89
N GLU A 124 -18.64 26.24 38.20
CA GLU A 124 -18.92 25.35 39.33
C GLU A 124 -20.31 24.72 39.36
N LYS A 125 -20.89 24.49 38.17
CA LYS A 125 -22.26 23.99 38.02
C LYS A 125 -22.33 22.49 38.33
N VAL A 126 -23.23 22.13 39.24
CA VAL A 126 -23.60 20.72 39.46
C VAL A 126 -24.68 20.31 38.45
N LEU A 127 -24.41 19.24 37.71
CA LEU A 127 -25.31 18.63 36.74
C LEU A 127 -25.05 17.13 36.68
N HIS A 128 -26.11 16.31 36.54
CA HIS A 128 -25.97 14.85 36.35
C HIS A 128 -24.97 14.18 37.31
N GLU A 129 -25.04 14.54 38.61
CA GLU A 129 -24.17 13.98 39.67
C GLU A 129 -22.66 14.25 39.48
N MET A 130 -22.30 15.30 38.74
CA MET A 130 -20.94 15.80 38.57
C MET A 130 -20.92 17.33 38.72
N LYS A 131 -19.80 17.87 39.20
CA LYS A 131 -19.53 19.31 39.22
C LYS A 131 -18.63 19.64 38.04
N ALA A 132 -19.08 20.50 37.14
CA ALA A 132 -18.27 21.03 36.04
C ALA A 132 -17.55 22.30 36.50
N ASP A 133 -16.29 22.47 36.11
CA ASP A 133 -15.58 23.74 36.32
C ASP A 133 -16.32 24.88 35.63
N ILE A 134 -16.72 24.66 34.38
CA ILE A 134 -17.50 25.60 33.58
C ILE A 134 -18.54 24.83 32.76
N LEU A 135 -19.77 25.34 32.76
CA LEU A 135 -20.83 24.95 31.85
C LEU A 135 -21.16 26.13 30.93
N ALA A 136 -20.84 26.00 29.65
CA ALA A 136 -21.10 26.99 28.63
C ALA A 136 -22.28 26.56 27.74
N SER A 137 -23.17 27.49 27.41
CA SER A 137 -24.38 27.23 26.62
C SER A 137 -24.42 28.09 25.35
N LYS A 138 -24.80 27.48 24.24
CA LYS A 138 -25.07 28.15 22.95
C LYS A 138 -26.38 27.61 22.37
N GLY A 139 -27.43 28.43 22.37
CA GLY A 139 -28.80 27.99 22.11
C GLY A 139 -29.17 26.82 23.02
N ASN A 140 -29.61 25.70 22.41
CA ASN A 140 -29.99 24.49 23.13
C ASN A 140 -28.82 23.52 23.38
N THR A 141 -27.59 23.93 23.06
CA THR A 141 -26.40 23.06 23.20
C THR A 141 -25.54 23.49 24.36
N GLN A 142 -24.98 22.51 25.06
CA GLN A 142 -24.11 22.71 26.22
C GLN A 142 -22.72 22.12 25.97
N LEU A 143 -21.70 22.79 26.52
CA LEU A 143 -20.32 22.34 26.54
C LEU A 143 -19.80 22.42 27.98
N ILE A 144 -19.33 21.29 28.49
CA ILE A 144 -18.57 21.24 29.74
C ILE A 144 -17.11 21.59 29.40
N ILE A 145 -16.52 22.49 30.18
CA ILE A 145 -15.11 22.85 30.06
C ILE A 145 -14.47 22.60 31.42
N GLU A 146 -13.53 21.67 31.46
CA GLU A 146 -12.73 21.32 32.63
C GLU A 146 -11.33 21.91 32.49
N ILE A 147 -10.75 22.37 33.60
CA ILE A 147 -9.38 22.87 33.62
C ILE A 147 -8.47 21.80 34.21
N PHE A 148 -7.33 21.52 33.57
CA PHE A 148 -6.33 20.61 34.08
C PHE A 148 -5.04 21.37 34.38
N PHE A 149 -4.70 21.53 35.65
CA PHE A 149 -3.37 21.99 36.08
C PHE A 149 -2.54 20.88 36.73
N ARG A 150 -3.04 20.25 37.80
CA ARG A 150 -2.33 19.11 38.44
C ARG A 150 -3.04 17.78 38.26
N HIS A 151 -4.36 17.80 38.20
CA HIS A 151 -5.18 16.61 38.11
C HIS A 151 -6.03 16.65 36.85
N LYS A 152 -5.90 15.59 36.04
CA LYS A 152 -6.79 15.37 34.90
C LYS A 152 -8.17 14.96 35.39
N VAL A 153 -9.17 15.16 34.53
CA VAL A 153 -10.52 14.65 34.74
C VAL A 153 -10.48 13.12 34.84
N GLU A 154 -10.94 12.61 35.98
CA GLU A 154 -10.97 11.19 36.27
C GLU A 154 -11.93 10.41 35.36
N GLU A 155 -11.61 9.14 35.10
CA GLU A 155 -12.40 8.27 34.23
C GLU A 155 -13.88 8.17 34.63
N GLU A 156 -14.18 8.19 35.93
CA GLU A 156 -15.56 8.09 36.41
C GLU A 156 -16.39 9.31 36.03
N LYS A 157 -15.79 10.51 36.06
CA LYS A 157 -16.43 11.73 35.56
C LYS A 157 -16.59 11.69 34.04
N ILE A 158 -15.61 11.17 33.30
CA ILE A 158 -15.72 10.97 31.85
C ILE A 158 -16.89 10.01 31.50
N LYS A 159 -17.08 8.93 32.28
CA LYS A 159 -18.23 8.02 32.09
C LYS A 159 -19.57 8.75 32.32
N LYS A 160 -19.67 9.58 33.36
CA LYS A 160 -20.87 10.40 33.62
C LYS A 160 -21.15 11.38 32.48
N ILE A 161 -20.13 12.05 31.97
CA ILE A 161 -20.22 12.94 30.79
C ILE A 161 -20.77 12.19 29.57
N LYS A 162 -20.19 11.02 29.26
CA LYS A 162 -20.62 10.18 28.13
C LYS A 162 -22.06 9.69 28.30
N LYS A 163 -22.43 9.25 29.51
CA LYS A 163 -23.78 8.80 29.86
C LYS A 163 -24.82 9.93 29.74
N ALA A 164 -24.48 11.13 30.17
CA ALA A 164 -25.32 12.32 30.02
C ALA A 164 -25.38 12.81 28.56
N ASN A 165 -24.49 12.33 27.70
CA ASN A 165 -24.32 12.72 26.31
C ASN A 165 -24.18 14.25 26.13
N ILE A 166 -23.30 14.85 26.94
CA ILE A 166 -22.99 16.29 26.88
C ILE A 166 -21.56 16.44 26.36
N SER A 167 -21.35 17.34 25.40
CA SER A 167 -20.00 17.57 24.87
C SER A 167 -19.12 18.16 25.97
N ALA A 168 -17.88 17.70 26.06
CA ALA A 168 -16.95 18.12 27.10
C ALA A 168 -15.52 18.22 26.56
N ILE A 169 -14.82 19.26 26.98
CA ILE A 169 -13.39 19.46 26.73
C ILE A 169 -12.64 19.64 28.04
N GLU A 170 -11.36 19.31 28.02
CA GLU A 170 -10.39 19.60 29.07
C GLU A 170 -9.34 20.56 28.49
N ILE A 171 -9.08 21.68 29.17
CA ILE A 171 -8.02 22.63 28.83
C ILE A 171 -6.80 22.31 29.70
N ASN A 172 -5.75 21.81 29.07
CA ASN A 172 -4.50 21.45 29.71
C ASN A 172 -3.60 22.68 29.92
N LEU A 173 -3.38 23.03 31.18
CA LEU A 173 -2.51 24.09 31.66
C LEU A 173 -1.36 23.54 32.54
N SER A 174 -1.15 22.22 32.60
CA SER A 174 -0.19 21.58 33.51
C SER A 174 1.28 21.94 33.29
N ASP A 175 1.60 22.42 32.09
CA ASP A 175 2.94 22.80 31.62
C ASP A 175 3.16 24.32 31.53
N LEU A 176 2.31 25.13 32.19
CA LEU A 176 2.44 26.58 32.24
C LEU A 176 3.87 27.00 32.63
N SER A 177 4.43 27.93 31.86
CA SER A 177 5.70 28.58 32.14
C SER A 177 5.49 30.02 32.66
N PRO A 178 6.52 30.67 33.24
CA PRO A 178 6.41 32.06 33.66
C PRO A 178 6.01 33.04 32.54
N GLU A 179 6.35 32.72 31.29
CA GLU A 179 5.99 33.54 30.12
C GLU A 179 4.50 33.42 29.76
N ASP A 180 3.89 32.26 30.03
CA ASP A 180 2.46 32.02 29.80
C ASP A 180 1.57 32.75 30.84
N VAL A 181 2.14 33.17 31.97
CA VAL A 181 1.42 33.85 33.06
C VAL A 181 1.99 35.24 33.36
N LYS A 182 2.67 35.87 32.40
CA LYS A 182 3.27 37.20 32.62
C LYS A 182 2.24 38.33 32.65
N ASP A 183 1.10 38.14 31.99
CA ASP A 183 -0.05 39.03 31.97
C ASP A 183 -1.34 38.25 31.62
N MET A 184 -2.50 38.91 31.73
CA MET A 184 -3.80 38.29 31.45
C MET A 184 -4.00 37.89 29.98
N GLU A 185 -3.42 38.62 29.01
CA GLU A 185 -3.60 38.32 27.58
C GLU A 185 -2.77 37.13 27.12
N THR A 186 -1.56 36.96 27.66
CA THR A 186 -0.73 35.77 27.44
C THR A 186 -1.32 34.54 28.11
N PHE A 187 -1.84 34.68 29.33
CA PHE A 187 -2.57 33.60 29.98
C PHE A 187 -3.82 33.20 29.19
N TRP A 188 -4.58 34.17 28.69
CA TRP A 188 -5.68 33.91 27.77
C TRP A 188 -5.24 33.20 26.49
N SER A 189 -4.12 33.63 25.89
CA SER A 189 -3.57 33.00 24.68
C SER A 189 -3.24 31.53 24.92
N ARG A 190 -2.82 31.16 26.13
CA ARG A 190 -2.61 29.78 26.54
C ARG A 190 -3.94 29.02 26.70
N ILE A 191 -4.90 29.57 27.45
CA ILE A 191 -6.23 28.96 27.64
C ILE A 191 -6.94 28.72 26.31
N ASN A 192 -6.85 29.69 25.39
CA ASN A 192 -7.52 29.69 24.11
C ASN A 192 -6.69 29.02 22.99
N ASN A 193 -5.58 28.35 23.34
CA ASN A 193 -4.79 27.60 22.38
C ASN A 193 -5.45 26.23 22.11
N PRO A 194 -5.88 25.93 20.88
CA PRO A 194 -6.50 24.65 20.56
C PRO A 194 -5.59 23.44 20.83
N MET A 195 -4.26 23.62 20.86
CA MET A 195 -3.32 22.55 21.21
C MET A 195 -3.39 22.15 22.70
N CYS A 196 -3.96 23.00 23.55
CA CYS A 196 -4.23 22.71 24.96
C CYS A 196 -5.58 22.03 25.17
N VAL A 197 -6.44 22.00 24.16
CA VAL A 197 -7.83 21.57 24.28
C VAL A 197 -7.95 20.10 23.87
N GLN A 198 -8.35 19.25 24.80
CA GLN A 198 -8.64 17.84 24.54
C GLN A 198 -10.15 17.58 24.64
N TRP A 199 -10.72 16.86 23.68
CA TRP A 199 -12.09 16.37 23.77
C TRP A 199 -12.19 15.19 24.75
N LEU A 200 -13.03 15.32 25.77
CA LEU A 200 -13.41 14.22 26.66
C LEU A 200 -14.59 13.43 26.11
N HIS A 201 -15.54 14.15 25.50
CA HIS A 201 -16.67 13.61 24.74
C HIS A 201 -17.14 14.63 23.71
N ASN A 202 -17.50 14.18 22.52
CA ASN A 202 -18.14 15.03 21.51
C ASN A 202 -19.39 14.31 21.00
N VAL A 203 -20.55 14.90 21.25
CA VAL A 203 -21.85 14.29 20.93
C VAL A 203 -21.99 14.01 19.44
N LYS A 204 -21.56 14.97 18.59
CA LYS A 204 -21.63 14.82 17.14
C LYS A 204 -20.70 13.72 16.64
N ALA A 205 -19.49 13.62 17.20
CA ALA A 205 -18.53 12.57 16.87
C ALA A 205 -19.00 11.18 17.29
N HIS A 206 -19.63 11.09 18.47
CA HIS A 206 -20.23 9.84 18.95
C HIS A 206 -21.38 9.38 18.06
N ASN A 207 -22.29 10.29 17.71
CA ASN A 207 -23.43 9.98 16.86
C ASN A 207 -23.04 9.63 15.41
N SER A 208 -21.91 10.13 14.90
CA SER A 208 -21.46 9.81 13.54
C SER A 208 -20.80 8.44 13.40
N VAL A 209 -20.47 7.75 14.50
CA VAL A 209 -19.77 6.45 14.43
C VAL A 209 -20.63 5.41 13.71
N SER A 210 -21.93 5.32 14.01
CA SER A 210 -22.82 4.34 13.38
C SER A 210 -22.93 4.56 11.87
N GLU A 211 -23.01 5.82 11.43
CA GLU A 211 -23.00 6.17 10.01
C GLU A 211 -21.71 5.71 9.32
N LEU A 212 -20.54 5.96 9.95
CA LEU A 212 -19.25 5.55 9.42
C LEU A 212 -19.10 4.02 9.37
N VAL A 213 -19.59 3.31 10.38
CA VAL A 213 -19.62 1.85 10.40
C VAL A 213 -20.47 1.32 9.24
N ASN A 214 -21.69 1.84 9.05
CA ASN A 214 -22.57 1.42 7.95
C ASN A 214 -21.94 1.68 6.57
N GLN A 215 -21.28 2.83 6.39
CA GLN A 215 -20.55 3.15 5.15
C GLN A 215 -19.41 2.16 4.89
N LEU A 216 -18.65 1.84 5.94
CA LEU A 216 -17.53 0.91 5.88
C LEU A 216 -17.97 -0.52 5.58
N GLU A 217 -19.04 -0.99 6.22
CA GLU A 217 -19.65 -2.29 5.95
C GLU A 217 -20.13 -2.40 4.50
N ALA A 218 -20.80 -1.37 3.98
CA ALA A 218 -21.24 -1.33 2.58
C ALA A 218 -20.05 -1.38 1.60
N LYS A 219 -18.97 -0.66 1.91
CA LYS A 219 -17.73 -0.66 1.12
C LYS A 219 -17.05 -2.02 1.14
N ILE A 220 -16.86 -2.62 2.31
CA ILE A 220 -16.24 -3.95 2.46
C ILE A 220 -17.09 -5.00 1.74
N LYS A 221 -18.41 -5.01 1.94
CA LYS A 221 -19.31 -5.96 1.26
C LYS A 221 -19.17 -5.91 -0.27
N LYS A 222 -18.98 -4.72 -0.84
CA LYS A 222 -18.73 -4.55 -2.28
C LYS A 222 -17.38 -5.16 -2.70
N LEU A 223 -16.33 -4.96 -1.91
CA LEU A 223 -15.01 -5.56 -2.15
C LEU A 223 -15.05 -7.08 -2.05
N GLU A 224 -15.71 -7.63 -1.02
CA GLU A 224 -15.88 -9.08 -0.86
C GLU A 224 -16.57 -9.71 -2.06
N THR A 225 -17.59 -9.04 -2.58
CA THR A 225 -18.30 -9.49 -3.78
C THR A 225 -17.36 -9.53 -4.99
N GLU A 226 -16.51 -8.51 -5.16
CA GLU A 226 -15.50 -8.48 -6.23
C GLU A 226 -14.47 -9.61 -6.08
N TYR A 227 -13.99 -9.86 -4.86
CA TYR A 227 -13.02 -10.93 -4.59
C TYR A 227 -13.57 -12.30 -4.97
N VAL A 228 -14.84 -12.57 -4.68
CA VAL A 228 -15.51 -13.80 -5.10
C VAL A 228 -15.58 -13.91 -6.62
N TYR A 229 -15.92 -12.83 -7.32
CA TYR A 229 -15.96 -12.82 -8.78
C TYR A 229 -14.59 -13.01 -9.43
N GLU A 230 -13.55 -12.39 -8.88
CA GLU A 230 -12.16 -12.58 -9.31
C GLU A 230 -11.74 -14.05 -9.21
N GLU A 231 -12.05 -14.70 -8.08
CA GLU A 231 -11.70 -16.10 -7.84
C GLU A 231 -12.47 -17.04 -8.79
N ILE A 232 -13.77 -16.82 -8.98
CA ILE A 232 -14.58 -17.56 -9.96
C ILE A 232 -14.01 -17.40 -11.38
N ARG A 233 -13.59 -16.18 -11.75
CA ARG A 233 -13.01 -15.90 -13.07
C ARG A 233 -11.69 -16.64 -13.27
N LYS A 234 -10.83 -16.66 -12.24
CA LYS A 234 -9.56 -17.37 -12.25
C LYS A 234 -9.77 -18.87 -12.40
N GLN A 235 -10.68 -19.46 -11.61
CA GLN A 235 -11.01 -20.88 -11.69
C GLN A 235 -11.60 -21.27 -13.06
N LYS A 236 -12.52 -20.46 -13.61
CA LYS A 236 -13.08 -20.69 -14.96
C LYS A 236 -11.99 -20.63 -16.03
N LYS A 237 -11.06 -19.69 -15.94
CA LYS A 237 -9.94 -19.57 -16.87
C LYS A 237 -9.05 -20.82 -16.77
N GLU A 238 -8.65 -21.20 -15.57
CA GLU A 238 -7.82 -22.38 -15.32
C GLU A 238 -8.49 -23.65 -15.84
N GLN A 239 -9.79 -23.84 -15.58
CA GLN A 239 -10.54 -24.99 -16.06
C GLN A 239 -10.57 -25.05 -17.60
N LYS A 240 -10.72 -23.90 -18.26
CA LYS A 240 -10.67 -23.81 -19.73
C LYS A 240 -9.28 -24.16 -20.27
N GLU A 241 -8.22 -23.64 -19.65
CA GLU A 241 -6.83 -23.91 -20.04
C GLU A 241 -6.48 -25.40 -19.85
N LYS A 242 -6.87 -26.00 -18.72
CA LYS A 242 -6.74 -27.44 -18.47
C LYS A 242 -7.52 -28.29 -19.47
N SER A 243 -8.76 -27.90 -19.80
CA SER A 243 -9.58 -28.59 -20.81
C SER A 243 -8.95 -28.54 -22.20
N HIS A 244 -8.43 -27.38 -22.62
CA HIS A 244 -7.69 -27.26 -23.87
C HIS A 244 -6.43 -28.11 -23.89
N LEU A 245 -5.68 -28.18 -22.78
CA LEU A 245 -4.51 -29.03 -22.67
C LEU A 245 -4.86 -30.51 -22.83
N LEU A 246 -5.91 -30.99 -22.15
CA LEU A 246 -6.32 -32.40 -22.22
C LEU A 246 -6.73 -32.80 -23.65
N LEU A 247 -7.49 -31.96 -24.34
CA LEU A 247 -7.83 -32.19 -25.75
C LEU A 247 -6.58 -32.22 -26.65
N ALA A 248 -5.65 -31.28 -26.45
CA ALA A 248 -4.41 -31.24 -27.22
C ALA A 248 -3.49 -32.43 -26.91
N LEU A 249 -3.49 -32.98 -25.69
CA LEU A 249 -2.73 -34.18 -25.36
C LEU A 249 -3.26 -35.43 -26.09
N GLU A 250 -4.58 -35.51 -26.30
CA GLU A 250 -5.17 -36.59 -27.09
C GLU A 250 -4.80 -36.46 -28.58
N ASP A 251 -4.93 -35.26 -29.15
CA ASP A 251 -4.51 -34.98 -30.53
C ASP A 251 -3.01 -35.23 -30.74
N LEU A 252 -2.19 -34.92 -29.74
CA LEU A 252 -0.75 -35.12 -29.78
C LEU A 252 -0.38 -36.61 -29.96
N ARG A 253 -1.16 -37.54 -29.39
CA ARG A 253 -0.96 -38.98 -29.59
C ARG A 253 -1.08 -39.37 -31.06
N VAL A 254 -2.04 -38.76 -31.76
CA VAL A 254 -2.22 -38.97 -33.21
C VAL A 254 -1.05 -38.39 -33.98
N LEU A 255 -0.60 -37.17 -33.65
CA LEU A 255 0.55 -36.53 -34.32
C LEU A 255 1.86 -37.29 -34.12
N ARG A 256 2.07 -37.91 -32.94
CA ARG A 256 3.24 -38.75 -32.63
C ARG A 256 3.09 -40.18 -33.14
N SER A 257 1.98 -40.54 -33.78
CA SER A 257 1.76 -41.90 -34.27
C SER A 257 2.57 -42.20 -35.52
N LYS A 258 3.00 -43.46 -35.67
CA LYS A 258 3.70 -43.93 -36.89
C LYS A 258 2.87 -43.68 -38.16
N GLN A 259 1.55 -43.78 -38.08
CA GLN A 259 0.65 -43.57 -39.20
C GLN A 259 0.64 -42.11 -39.66
N HIS A 260 0.76 -41.16 -38.73
CA HIS A 260 0.89 -39.75 -39.08
C HIS A 260 2.24 -39.46 -39.76
N THR A 261 3.35 -39.99 -39.24
CA THR A 261 4.67 -39.88 -39.88
C THR A 261 4.66 -40.45 -41.31
N MET A 262 4.00 -41.60 -41.52
CA MET A 262 3.85 -42.19 -42.85
C MET A 262 3.08 -41.26 -43.82
N ARG A 263 2.02 -40.60 -43.34
CA ARG A 263 1.26 -39.63 -44.15
C ARG A 263 2.13 -38.44 -44.54
N LEU A 264 2.86 -37.85 -43.59
CA LEU A 264 3.76 -36.73 -43.87
C LEU A 264 4.83 -37.09 -44.90
N ASN A 265 5.38 -38.31 -44.83
CA ASN A 265 6.35 -38.82 -45.79
C ASN A 265 5.74 -38.95 -47.21
N GLN A 266 4.52 -39.50 -47.33
CA GLN A 266 3.82 -39.63 -48.63
C GLN A 266 3.52 -38.27 -49.28
N GLU A 267 3.20 -37.26 -48.46
CA GLU A 267 2.86 -35.91 -48.94
C GLU A 267 4.09 -35.01 -49.14
N ALA A 268 5.27 -35.44 -48.70
CA ALA A 268 6.45 -34.59 -48.60
C ALA A 268 6.93 -34.01 -49.93
N GLU A 269 6.96 -34.82 -50.99
CA GLU A 269 7.37 -34.36 -52.33
C GLU A 269 6.40 -33.33 -52.92
N MET A 270 5.15 -33.34 -52.47
CA MET A 270 4.12 -32.42 -52.91
C MET A 270 4.16 -31.08 -52.19
N HIS A 271 4.86 -31.00 -51.05
CA HIS A 271 4.92 -29.82 -50.21
C HIS A 271 5.56 -28.61 -50.94
N PRO A 272 4.97 -27.40 -50.84
CA PRO A 272 5.49 -26.22 -51.53
C PRO A 272 6.94 -25.87 -51.19
N ALA A 273 7.31 -25.96 -49.91
CA ALA A 273 8.68 -25.71 -49.45
C ALA A 273 9.67 -26.71 -50.06
N TRP A 274 9.29 -28.00 -50.11
CA TRP A 274 10.14 -29.02 -50.72
C TRP A 274 10.37 -28.70 -52.20
N LYS A 275 9.30 -28.51 -52.99
CA LYS A 275 9.38 -28.19 -54.42
C LYS A 275 10.28 -26.98 -54.72
N LEU A 276 10.21 -25.94 -53.89
CA LEU A 276 11.02 -24.74 -54.06
C LEU A 276 12.50 -24.99 -53.76
N HIS A 277 12.80 -25.63 -52.64
CA HIS A 277 14.17 -25.73 -52.13
C HIS A 277 14.95 -26.92 -52.72
N SER A 278 14.28 -28.04 -53.03
CA SER A 278 14.91 -29.19 -53.68
C SER A 278 15.35 -28.86 -55.11
N LYS A 279 14.52 -28.12 -55.87
CA LYS A 279 14.87 -27.63 -57.22
C LYS A 279 16.09 -26.71 -57.19
N TYR A 280 16.19 -25.83 -56.21
CA TYR A 280 17.33 -24.92 -56.06
C TYR A 280 18.63 -25.67 -55.74
N LEU A 281 18.56 -26.71 -54.89
CA LEU A 281 19.72 -27.49 -54.46
C LEU A 281 20.02 -28.70 -55.37
N GLN A 282 19.18 -28.97 -56.38
CA GLN A 282 19.25 -30.14 -57.25
C GLN A 282 19.27 -31.47 -56.47
N LEU A 283 18.47 -31.55 -55.42
CA LEU A 283 18.38 -32.72 -54.54
C LEU A 283 17.21 -33.64 -54.93
N SER A 284 17.43 -34.95 -54.83
CA SER A 284 16.35 -35.94 -54.88
C SER A 284 15.95 -36.37 -53.46
N PHE A 285 14.67 -36.69 -53.26
CA PHE A 285 14.14 -37.02 -51.94
C PHE A 285 14.73 -38.32 -51.35
N ASN A 286 15.12 -39.26 -52.22
CA ASN A 286 15.69 -40.55 -51.83
C ASN A 286 17.21 -40.55 -51.67
N THR A 287 17.89 -39.45 -52.04
CA THR A 287 19.36 -39.33 -51.99
C THR A 287 19.79 -38.09 -51.20
N LEU A 288 19.10 -37.80 -50.09
CA LEU A 288 19.40 -36.67 -49.24
C LEU A 288 20.66 -36.93 -48.39
N PRO A 289 21.58 -35.95 -48.27
CA PRO A 289 22.66 -36.00 -47.29
C PRO A 289 22.12 -36.20 -45.87
N GLY A 290 22.85 -36.95 -45.02
CA GLY A 290 22.41 -37.29 -43.67
C GLY A 290 22.05 -36.08 -42.80
N PHE A 291 22.77 -34.97 -42.93
CA PHE A 291 22.50 -33.72 -42.20
C PHE A 291 21.22 -32.98 -42.62
N LEU A 292 20.57 -33.40 -43.72
CA LEU A 292 19.25 -32.92 -44.17
C LEU A 292 18.13 -33.93 -43.89
N ASN A 293 18.44 -35.02 -43.19
CA ASN A 293 17.51 -36.05 -42.78
C ASN A 293 17.80 -36.50 -41.33
N LEU A 294 18.11 -35.54 -40.45
CA LEU A 294 18.38 -35.84 -39.06
C LEU A 294 17.07 -36.10 -38.31
N GLU A 295 16.98 -37.21 -37.59
CA GLU A 295 15.87 -37.45 -36.67
C GLU A 295 16.07 -36.61 -35.41
N VAL A 296 15.07 -35.78 -35.06
CA VAL A 296 15.12 -34.96 -33.85
C VAL A 296 13.98 -35.41 -32.94
N PRO A 297 14.22 -35.71 -31.64
CA PRO A 297 13.16 -36.09 -30.72
C PRO A 297 12.02 -35.07 -30.72
N ASP A 298 10.80 -35.55 -31.00
CA ASP A 298 9.58 -34.75 -31.17
C ASP A 298 9.69 -33.58 -32.18
N GLY A 299 10.69 -33.63 -33.06
CA GLY A 299 10.97 -32.63 -34.10
C GLY A 299 10.52 -33.04 -35.51
N ASP A 300 10.20 -34.32 -35.71
CA ASP A 300 9.88 -34.86 -37.03
C ASP A 300 8.55 -34.36 -37.61
N TRP A 301 7.64 -33.93 -36.73
CA TRP A 301 6.30 -33.46 -37.05
C TRP A 301 6.04 -32.03 -36.54
N ILE A 302 6.97 -31.44 -35.77
CA ILE A 302 6.74 -30.20 -35.01
C ILE A 302 6.41 -28.99 -35.90
N PHE A 303 6.88 -29.01 -37.15
CA PHE A 303 6.60 -27.98 -38.16
C PHE A 303 5.50 -28.39 -39.14
N GLY A 304 4.66 -29.37 -38.77
CA GLY A 304 3.50 -29.80 -39.54
C GLY A 304 3.82 -30.53 -40.85
N CYS A 305 5.09 -30.85 -41.09
CA CYS A 305 5.59 -31.44 -42.33
C CYS A 305 6.73 -32.41 -42.03
N ASP A 306 7.08 -33.28 -43.00
CA ASP A 306 8.23 -34.18 -42.87
C ASP A 306 9.53 -33.42 -42.57
N ARG A 307 10.36 -33.98 -41.69
CA ARG A 307 11.61 -33.35 -41.21
C ARG A 307 12.54 -32.89 -42.32
N ARG A 308 12.61 -33.65 -43.41
CA ARG A 308 13.49 -33.36 -44.55
C ARG A 308 13.10 -32.05 -45.23
N ILE A 309 11.82 -31.67 -45.15
CA ILE A 309 11.29 -30.47 -45.78
C ILE A 309 11.80 -29.22 -45.08
N TRP A 310 11.58 -29.11 -43.76
CA TRP A 310 11.98 -27.92 -43.02
C TRP A 310 13.52 -27.83 -42.87
N GLN A 311 14.22 -28.96 -42.74
CA GLN A 311 15.69 -29.00 -42.74
C GLN A 311 16.26 -28.51 -44.08
N THR A 312 15.71 -28.97 -45.20
CA THR A 312 16.11 -28.51 -46.54
C THR A 312 15.78 -27.05 -46.77
N ALA A 313 14.60 -26.58 -46.33
CA ALA A 313 14.19 -25.19 -46.45
C ALA A 313 15.13 -24.24 -45.68
N PHE A 314 15.48 -24.62 -44.45
CA PHE A 314 16.46 -23.92 -43.63
C PHE A 314 17.83 -23.89 -44.31
N TYR A 315 18.38 -25.05 -44.70
CA TYR A 315 19.70 -25.15 -45.32
C TYR A 315 19.80 -24.32 -46.61
N SER A 316 18.79 -24.43 -47.48
CA SER A 316 18.71 -23.65 -48.72
C SER A 316 18.71 -22.14 -48.47
N SER A 317 17.98 -21.67 -47.46
CA SER A 317 17.73 -20.23 -47.28
C SER A 317 18.75 -19.56 -46.38
N PHE A 318 19.12 -20.18 -45.26
CA PHE A 318 20.03 -19.59 -44.28
C PHE A 318 21.48 -19.91 -44.60
N ILE A 319 21.81 -21.17 -44.88
CA ILE A 319 23.21 -21.60 -45.11
C ILE A 319 23.67 -21.29 -46.53
N GLN A 320 22.87 -21.65 -47.55
CA GLN A 320 23.29 -21.51 -48.94
C GLN A 320 23.14 -20.08 -49.51
N LYS A 321 21.97 -19.45 -49.31
CA LYS A 321 21.64 -18.13 -49.87
C LYS A 321 22.09 -16.95 -49.01
N ASN A 322 21.71 -16.92 -47.73
CA ASN A 322 21.86 -15.71 -46.91
C ASN A 322 23.28 -15.59 -46.32
N GLY A 323 23.90 -16.69 -45.89
CA GLY A 323 25.30 -16.73 -45.40
C GLY A 323 25.59 -15.87 -44.17
N LYS A 324 24.58 -15.18 -43.65
CA LYS A 324 24.64 -14.28 -42.49
C LYS A 324 24.34 -15.04 -41.20
N PRO A 325 24.84 -14.55 -40.05
CA PRO A 325 24.44 -15.08 -38.76
C PRO A 325 22.93 -15.01 -38.53
N PHE A 326 22.41 -15.96 -37.74
CA PHE A 326 20.98 -16.08 -37.42
C PHE A 326 20.78 -16.59 -36.00
N CYS A 327 19.59 -16.37 -35.44
CA CYS A 327 19.17 -16.95 -34.17
C CYS A 327 17.98 -17.90 -34.37
N ILE A 328 17.73 -18.77 -33.39
CA ILE A 328 16.63 -19.75 -33.42
C ILE A 328 15.29 -19.08 -33.68
N ARG A 329 14.97 -17.99 -32.96
CA ARG A 329 13.72 -17.22 -33.14
C ARG A 329 13.47 -16.84 -34.59
N ARG A 330 14.49 -16.28 -35.25
CA ARG A 330 14.41 -15.83 -36.65
C ARG A 330 14.15 -17.00 -37.60
N VAL A 331 14.76 -18.16 -37.35
CA VAL A 331 14.54 -19.34 -38.17
C VAL A 331 13.14 -19.91 -37.95
N ASP A 332 12.71 -20.02 -36.69
CA ASP A 332 11.36 -20.48 -36.32
C ASP A 332 10.27 -19.63 -36.99
N GLU A 333 10.36 -18.31 -36.87
CA GLU A 333 9.44 -17.36 -37.51
C GLU A 333 9.45 -17.49 -39.04
N TRP A 334 10.63 -17.68 -39.65
CA TRP A 334 10.75 -17.82 -41.10
C TRP A 334 10.18 -19.15 -41.59
N LEU A 335 10.43 -20.25 -40.90
CA LEU A 335 9.88 -21.57 -41.25
C LEU A 335 8.34 -21.53 -41.22
N ASN A 336 7.79 -20.97 -40.15
CA ASN A 336 6.34 -20.87 -39.97
C ASN A 336 5.69 -19.91 -40.98
N SER A 337 6.27 -18.73 -41.24
CA SER A 337 5.63 -17.68 -42.05
C SER A 337 5.98 -17.69 -43.55
N LYS A 338 7.21 -18.03 -43.91
CA LYS A 338 7.73 -17.93 -45.29
C LYS A 338 7.86 -19.30 -45.95
N ALA A 339 8.36 -20.29 -45.22
CA ALA A 339 8.45 -21.66 -45.74
C ALA A 339 7.12 -22.41 -45.68
N LYS A 340 6.11 -21.88 -44.97
CA LYS A 340 4.80 -22.53 -44.74
C LYS A 340 4.92 -23.88 -44.05
N CYS A 341 5.94 -24.06 -43.21
CA CYS A 341 6.09 -25.21 -42.33
C CYS A 341 5.37 -24.84 -41.02
N GLU A 342 4.04 -24.99 -41.01
CA GLU A 342 3.17 -24.49 -39.95
C GLU A 342 3.19 -25.38 -38.70
N VAL A 343 3.48 -24.77 -37.56
CA VAL A 343 3.51 -25.47 -36.27
C VAL A 343 2.09 -25.83 -35.84
N PRO A 344 1.77 -27.11 -35.61
CA PRO A 344 0.43 -27.53 -35.20
C PRO A 344 -0.03 -26.81 -33.94
N LEU A 345 -1.30 -26.38 -33.90
CA LEU A 345 -1.89 -25.72 -32.73
C LEU A 345 -1.75 -26.58 -31.48
N THR A 346 -1.92 -27.90 -31.62
CA THR A 346 -1.70 -28.91 -30.59
C THR A 346 -0.32 -28.78 -29.93
N ALA A 347 0.76 -28.64 -30.71
CA ALA A 347 2.11 -28.48 -30.18
C ALA A 347 2.26 -27.19 -29.36
N LYS A 348 1.65 -26.09 -29.82
CA LYS A 348 1.68 -24.80 -29.10
C LYS A 348 0.92 -24.89 -27.78
N ILE A 349 -0.27 -25.49 -27.78
CA ILE A 349 -1.11 -25.66 -26.59
C ILE A 349 -0.38 -26.54 -25.56
N VAL A 350 0.13 -27.71 -25.97
CA VAL A 350 0.86 -28.61 -25.06
C VAL A 350 2.15 -27.96 -24.57
N GLY A 351 2.89 -27.27 -25.44
CA GLY A 351 4.10 -26.55 -25.04
C GLY A 351 3.85 -25.47 -23.99
N ILE A 352 2.77 -24.69 -24.12
CA ILE A 352 2.43 -23.61 -23.18
C ILE A 352 1.82 -24.17 -21.90
N TYR A 353 0.69 -24.88 -22.01
CA TYR A 353 -0.08 -25.32 -20.86
C TYR A 353 0.51 -26.56 -20.20
N GLY A 354 1.24 -27.41 -20.91
CA GLY A 354 1.90 -28.57 -20.31
C GLY A 354 3.00 -28.19 -19.32
N ARG A 355 3.60 -27.00 -19.45
CA ARG A 355 4.50 -26.46 -18.42
C ARG A 355 3.77 -25.91 -17.20
N LEU A 356 2.59 -25.31 -17.42
CA LEU A 356 1.78 -24.69 -16.37
C LEU A 356 1.02 -25.72 -15.53
N TYR A 357 0.59 -26.81 -16.15
CA TYR A 357 -0.18 -27.90 -15.54
C TYR A 357 0.54 -29.24 -15.72
N SER A 358 1.78 -29.32 -15.24
CA SER A 358 2.63 -30.49 -15.41
C SER A 358 2.02 -31.76 -14.84
N GLU A 359 1.16 -31.64 -13.83
CA GLU A 359 0.43 -32.75 -13.21
C GLU A 359 -0.54 -33.46 -14.16
N LEU A 360 -0.95 -32.80 -15.25
CA LEU A 360 -1.86 -33.36 -16.26
C LEU A 360 -1.12 -33.99 -17.45
N VAL A 361 0.21 -33.83 -17.53
CA VAL A 361 1.00 -34.28 -18.68
C VAL A 361 1.53 -35.70 -18.45
N PRO A 362 1.28 -36.65 -19.37
CA PRO A 362 1.87 -37.99 -19.31
C PRO A 362 3.41 -37.97 -19.26
N SER A 363 4.01 -38.91 -18.55
CA SER A 363 5.47 -38.96 -18.34
C SER A 363 6.29 -39.05 -19.62
N ASP A 364 5.79 -39.75 -20.65
CA ASP A 364 6.43 -39.86 -21.96
C ASP A 364 6.43 -38.54 -22.76
N VAL A 365 5.49 -37.64 -22.45
CA VAL A 365 5.39 -36.29 -23.03
C VAL A 365 6.14 -35.27 -22.16
N SER A 366 6.12 -35.43 -20.83
CA SER A 366 6.76 -34.49 -19.92
C SER A 366 8.28 -34.44 -20.09
N ILE A 367 8.90 -35.57 -20.47
CA ILE A 367 10.34 -35.66 -20.76
C ILE A 367 10.73 -34.75 -21.93
N ASN A 368 9.89 -34.68 -22.96
CA ASN A 368 10.11 -33.89 -24.17
C ASN A 368 8.83 -33.17 -24.60
N LEU A 369 8.52 -32.05 -23.92
CA LEU A 369 7.40 -31.21 -24.34
C LEU A 369 7.64 -30.66 -25.76
N PRO A 370 6.64 -30.71 -26.66
CA PRO A 370 6.74 -30.16 -28.01
C PRO A 370 7.24 -28.72 -27.99
N SER A 371 8.35 -28.47 -28.68
CA SER A 371 9.01 -27.17 -28.70
C SER A 371 9.85 -27.01 -29.96
N THR A 372 9.43 -26.12 -30.85
CA THR A 372 10.17 -25.79 -32.06
C THR A 372 11.56 -25.24 -31.75
N TRP A 373 11.67 -24.44 -30.69
CA TRP A 373 12.96 -23.93 -30.21
C TRP A 373 13.91 -25.07 -29.85
N ARG A 374 13.43 -26.06 -29.09
CA ARG A 374 14.25 -27.21 -28.69
C ARG A 374 14.63 -28.06 -29.90
N THR A 375 13.70 -28.28 -30.82
CA THR A 375 13.97 -29.01 -32.08
C THR A 375 15.07 -28.33 -32.90
N LEU A 376 14.96 -27.02 -33.14
CA LEU A 376 15.96 -26.26 -33.87
C LEU A 376 17.30 -26.23 -33.15
N GLN A 377 17.29 -26.10 -31.81
CA GLN A 377 18.51 -26.14 -31.01
C GLN A 377 19.26 -27.46 -31.15
N ILE A 378 18.56 -28.60 -31.10
CA ILE A 378 19.17 -29.92 -31.27
C ILE A 378 19.74 -30.06 -32.68
N TYR A 379 18.97 -29.66 -33.70
CA TYR A 379 19.41 -29.72 -35.09
C TYR A 379 20.64 -28.84 -35.35
N PHE A 380 20.65 -27.60 -34.84
CA PHE A 380 21.79 -26.71 -35.00
C PHE A 380 23.02 -27.17 -34.25
N LYS A 381 22.85 -27.78 -33.07
CA LYS A 381 23.96 -28.41 -32.35
C LYS A 381 24.60 -29.50 -33.20
N HIS A 382 23.80 -30.36 -33.84
CA HIS A 382 24.33 -31.38 -34.76
C HIS A 382 25.08 -30.78 -35.95
N LEU A 383 24.57 -29.70 -36.55
CA LEU A 383 25.29 -29.00 -37.62
C LEU A 383 26.59 -28.35 -37.12
N SER A 384 26.64 -27.90 -35.86
CA SER A 384 27.88 -27.43 -35.24
C SER A 384 28.89 -28.55 -35.03
N GLU A 385 28.43 -29.74 -34.61
CA GLU A 385 29.28 -30.93 -34.49
C GLU A 385 29.93 -31.26 -35.83
N LEU A 386 29.16 -31.20 -36.94
CA LEU A 386 29.67 -31.36 -38.31
C LEU A 386 30.57 -30.22 -38.81
N GLY A 387 30.84 -29.20 -37.99
CA GLY A 387 31.68 -28.05 -38.34
C GLY A 387 31.03 -27.06 -39.31
N MET A 388 29.71 -27.10 -39.48
CA MET A 388 28.99 -26.20 -40.38
C MET A 388 28.57 -24.91 -39.68
N LEU A 389 28.25 -24.98 -38.38
CA LEU A 389 27.82 -23.86 -37.56
C LEU A 389 28.74 -23.66 -36.34
N GLU A 390 28.77 -22.44 -35.82
CA GLU A 390 29.41 -22.12 -34.55
C GLU A 390 28.45 -21.29 -33.69
N PHE A 391 28.30 -21.65 -32.41
CA PHE A 391 27.50 -20.88 -31.47
C PHE A 391 28.23 -19.56 -31.12
N SER A 392 27.55 -18.42 -31.29
CA SER A 392 28.14 -17.09 -31.08
C SER A 392 27.18 -16.19 -30.29
N PRO A 393 27.25 -16.18 -28.95
CA PRO A 393 26.29 -15.46 -28.10
C PRO A 393 26.38 -13.93 -28.20
N ASN A 394 27.45 -13.38 -28.80
CA ASN A 394 27.76 -11.95 -28.79
C ASN A 394 27.32 -11.18 -30.06
N GLU A 395 26.68 -11.83 -31.03
CA GLU A 395 26.27 -11.18 -32.29
C GLU A 395 24.88 -10.52 -32.25
N GLY A 396 24.09 -10.79 -31.21
CA GLY A 396 22.77 -10.18 -31.00
C GLY A 396 22.85 -9.08 -29.95
N GLY A 397 22.78 -7.82 -30.37
CA GLY A 397 22.97 -6.66 -29.48
C GLY A 397 22.12 -6.62 -28.20
N TRP A 398 20.96 -7.30 -28.14
CA TRP A 398 20.11 -7.37 -26.94
C TRP A 398 19.16 -8.58 -26.99
N SER A 399 19.57 -9.80 -26.62
CA SER A 399 18.65 -10.88 -26.18
C SER A 399 19.40 -12.14 -25.70
N HIS A 400 18.75 -12.94 -24.83
CA HIS A 400 19.12 -14.33 -24.50
C HIS A 400 18.93 -15.32 -25.69
N ASP A 401 18.87 -14.84 -26.94
CA ASP A 401 18.64 -15.69 -28.10
C ASP A 401 19.90 -16.50 -28.46
N SER A 402 19.73 -17.78 -28.82
CA SER A 402 20.85 -18.60 -29.28
C SER A 402 21.22 -18.25 -30.73
N TRP A 403 22.30 -17.49 -30.90
CA TRP A 403 22.85 -17.07 -32.19
C TRP A 403 23.91 -18.03 -32.73
N PHE A 404 23.93 -18.20 -34.05
CA PHE A 404 24.82 -19.10 -34.77
C PHE A 404 25.45 -18.40 -35.97
N ARG A 405 26.76 -18.63 -36.15
CA ARG A 405 27.54 -18.28 -37.34
C ARG A 405 27.65 -19.48 -38.27
N ILE A 406 27.71 -19.20 -39.58
CA ILE A 406 27.93 -20.21 -40.60
C ILE A 406 29.43 -20.29 -40.88
N ILE A 407 30.05 -21.42 -40.57
CA ILE A 407 31.48 -21.68 -40.75
C ILE A 407 31.74 -22.35 -42.09
N SER A 408 30.89 -23.30 -42.46
CA SER A 408 31.00 -24.04 -43.72
C SER A 408 29.63 -24.34 -44.29
N LYS A 409 29.56 -24.40 -45.62
CA LYS A 409 28.35 -24.81 -46.36
C LYS A 409 28.23 -26.33 -46.50
N THR A 410 29.30 -27.07 -46.22
CA THR A 410 29.35 -28.54 -46.26
C THR A 410 29.99 -29.09 -44.97
N PRO A 411 29.66 -30.33 -44.56
CA PRO A 411 30.30 -30.97 -43.41
C PRO A 411 31.83 -31.04 -43.56
N SER A 412 32.56 -30.94 -42.45
CA SER A 412 34.01 -31.09 -42.44
C SER A 412 34.42 -32.55 -42.74
N PRO A 413 35.48 -32.81 -43.52
CA PRO A 413 35.91 -34.17 -43.89
C PRO A 413 36.33 -35.07 -42.71
N VAL A 414 36.56 -34.51 -41.53
CA VAL A 414 37.23 -35.17 -40.40
C VAL A 414 36.28 -35.99 -39.51
N GLN A 415 34.97 -36.02 -39.80
CA GLN A 415 34.00 -36.71 -38.93
C GLN A 415 33.09 -37.75 -39.61
N ILE A 416 33.38 -38.17 -40.84
CA ILE A 416 32.69 -39.33 -41.46
C ILE A 416 33.34 -40.64 -40.99
N THR A 417 33.44 -40.84 -39.68
CA THR A 417 33.70 -42.16 -39.06
C THR A 417 33.26 -42.10 -37.60
N GLN A 418 32.00 -42.46 -37.36
CA GLN A 418 31.58 -43.43 -36.33
C GLN A 418 30.08 -43.72 -36.49
#